data_AF-A0A7Y0N2S6-F1
#
_entry.id   AF-A0A7Y0N2S6-F1
#
_cell.length_a   1.000
_cell.length_b   1.000
_cell.length_c   1.000
_cell.angle_alpha   90.00
_cell.angle_beta   90.00
_cell.angle_gamma   90.00
#
_symmetry.space_group_name_H-M   'P 1'
#
loop_
_entity.id
_entity.type
_entity.pdbx_description
1 polymer ?
#
loop_
_entity_poly.entity_id
_entity_poly.type
_entity_poly.pdbx_seq_one_letter_code
_entity_poly.pdbx_strand_id
1 'polypeptide(L)'
;QLSGDPHIVYDKVVAASEMMHGDRNGAIAYLMGSFGNFENEVIPVLQNYFHACALKMSCVDLAQTFSYLANKGTSVRTGTPVVSPTQTKQLNALLATCGLYDGAGEFAYRVGMPGKSGVGGGIIAVVPGEMTIAVWSPELDAS
;
A
#
# COMPACT_ATOMS: atom_id res chain seq x y z
N GLN A 1 -10.30 11.91 0.18
CA GLN A 1 -10.27 12.66 -1.10
C GLN A 1 -10.06 11.74 -2.31
N LEU A 2 -9.00 10.92 -2.33
CA LEU A 2 -8.68 10.06 -3.48
C LEU A 2 -9.76 8.99 -3.75
N SER A 3 -10.20 8.29 -2.71
CA SER A 3 -11.35 7.36 -2.77
C SER A 3 -12.67 8.05 -3.08
N GLY A 4 -12.82 9.32 -2.67
CA GLY A 4 -14.11 10.02 -2.61
C GLY A 4 -15.00 9.64 -1.43
N ASP A 5 -14.60 8.68 -0.59
CA ASP A 5 -15.30 8.33 0.65
C ASP A 5 -14.69 9.10 1.85
N PRO A 6 -15.45 9.97 2.53
CA PRO A 6 -14.99 10.68 3.72
C PRO A 6 -15.02 9.81 5.00
N HIS A 7 -15.58 8.60 4.96
CA HIS A 7 -15.74 7.74 6.13
C HIS A 7 -14.62 6.71 6.30
N ILE A 8 -13.60 6.74 5.43
CA ILE A 8 -12.43 5.87 5.58
C ILE A 8 -11.73 6.19 6.89
N VAL A 9 -11.66 5.18 7.73
CA VAL A 9 -11.00 5.19 9.03
C VAL A 9 -10.18 3.92 9.19
N TYR A 10 -9.24 3.95 10.13
CA TYR A 10 -8.51 2.75 10.51
C TYR A 10 -9.33 1.90 11.49
N ASP A 11 -9.13 0.60 11.44
CA ASP A 11 -9.70 -0.35 12.39
C ASP A 11 -8.89 -0.33 13.69
N LYS A 12 -9.52 0.14 14.78
CA LYS A 12 -8.88 0.29 16.09
C LYS A 12 -8.47 -1.06 16.70
N VAL A 13 -9.23 -2.13 16.40
CA VAL A 13 -8.93 -3.47 16.94
C VAL A 13 -7.70 -4.02 16.24
N VAL A 14 -7.63 -3.90 14.91
CA VAL A 14 -6.45 -4.31 14.14
C VAL A 14 -5.22 -3.51 14.56
N ALA A 15 -5.32 -2.18 14.62
CA ALA A 15 -4.20 -1.33 15.03
C ALA A 15 -3.67 -1.66 16.43
N ALA A 16 -4.56 -1.88 17.40
CA ALA A 16 -4.16 -2.27 18.75
C ALA A 16 -3.53 -3.66 18.79
N SER A 17 -4.06 -4.61 18.01
CA SER A 17 -3.50 -5.95 17.88
C SER A 17 -2.08 -5.92 17.29
N GLU A 18 -1.88 -5.17 16.20
CA GLU A 18 -0.55 -4.99 15.57
C GLU A 18 0.45 -4.34 16.53
N MET A 19 0.01 -3.36 17.32
CA MET A 19 0.87 -2.73 18.33
C MET A 19 1.29 -3.71 19.45
N MET A 20 0.39 -4.59 19.90
CA MET A 20 0.69 -5.59 20.93
C MET A 20 1.63 -6.70 20.44
N HIS A 21 1.63 -7.00 19.14
CA HIS A 21 2.45 -8.06 18.53
C HIS A 21 3.55 -7.48 17.61
N GLY A 22 3.91 -6.22 17.81
CA GLY A 22 4.75 -5.43 16.92
C GLY A 22 6.26 -5.68 17.02
N ASP A 23 6.71 -6.70 17.78
CA ASP A 23 8.12 -6.90 18.15
C ASP A 23 9.07 -6.88 16.95
N ARG A 24 8.72 -7.56 15.85
CA ARG A 24 9.53 -7.59 14.63
C ARG A 24 9.68 -6.20 14.00
N ASN A 25 8.58 -5.46 13.92
CA ASN A 25 8.60 -4.09 13.38
C ASN A 25 9.34 -3.15 14.33
N GLY A 26 9.22 -3.36 15.65
CA GLY A 26 9.99 -2.64 16.66
C GLY A 26 11.49 -2.84 16.50
N ALA A 27 11.95 -4.08 16.36
CA ALA A 27 13.36 -4.38 16.14
C ALA A 27 13.91 -3.69 14.88
N ILE A 28 13.16 -3.71 13.77
CA ILE A 28 13.53 -3.01 12.53
C ILE A 28 13.59 -1.50 12.74
N ALA A 29 12.61 -0.92 13.43
CA ALA A 29 12.54 0.52 13.66
C ALA A 29 13.70 1.02 14.55
N TYR A 30 14.03 0.30 15.63
CA TYR A 30 15.19 0.62 16.46
C TYR A 30 16.51 0.48 15.69
N LEU A 31 16.64 -0.55 14.85
CA LEU A 31 17.82 -0.72 13.99
C LEU A 31 17.98 0.45 13.03
N MET A 32 16.90 0.84 12.33
CA MET A 32 16.89 1.99 11.44
C MET A 32 17.22 3.29 12.18
N GLY A 33 16.66 3.49 13.38
CA GLY A 33 16.97 4.63 14.23
C GLY A 33 18.44 4.70 14.64
N SER A 34 19.07 3.55 14.93
CA SER A 34 20.50 3.50 15.28
C SER A 34 21.42 3.92 14.13
N PHE A 35 20.96 3.80 12.88
CA PHE A 35 21.67 4.28 11.69
C PHE A 35 21.32 5.72 11.30
N GLY A 36 20.42 6.39 12.05
CA GLY A 36 20.00 7.75 11.74
C GLY A 36 19.07 7.85 10.53
N ASN A 37 18.34 6.77 10.18
CA ASN A 37 17.43 6.80 9.03
C ASN A 37 16.19 7.68 9.25
N PHE A 38 15.86 8.00 10.51
CA PHE A 38 14.85 8.98 10.91
C PHE A 38 15.15 9.49 12.32
N GLU A 39 14.64 10.68 12.66
CA GLU A 39 14.93 11.38 13.92
C GLU A 39 13.81 11.28 14.97
N ASN A 40 12.65 10.77 14.57
CA ASN A 40 11.48 10.62 15.45
C ASN A 40 11.67 9.47 16.45
N GLU A 41 10.97 9.56 17.59
CA GLU A 41 10.91 8.45 18.53
C GLU A 41 10.26 7.21 17.90
N VAL A 42 10.83 6.02 18.17
CA VAL A 42 10.42 4.75 17.55
C VAL A 42 8.95 4.41 17.84
N ILE A 43 8.50 4.59 19.08
CA ILE A 43 7.14 4.19 19.49
C ILE A 43 6.05 5.00 18.76
N PRO A 44 6.10 6.35 18.69
CA PRO A 44 5.17 7.12 17.86
C PRO A 44 5.20 6.76 16.37
N VAL A 45 6.38 6.44 15.82
CA VAL A 45 6.52 6.01 14.41
C VAL A 45 5.77 4.69 14.18
N LEU A 46 5.95 3.71 15.07
CA LEU A 46 5.24 2.43 15.00
C LEU A 46 3.73 2.60 15.14
N GLN A 47 3.26 3.45 16.06
CA GLN A 47 1.83 3.73 16.21
C GLN A 47 1.24 4.30 14.92
N ASN A 48 1.91 5.26 14.29
CA ASN A 48 1.45 5.82 13.02
C ASN A 48 1.47 4.79 11.88
N TYR A 49 2.51 3.95 11.83
CA TYR A 49 2.62 2.86 10.87
C TYR A 49 1.45 1.86 11.01
N PHE A 50 1.13 1.43 12.22
CA PHE A 50 0.02 0.50 12.45
C PHE A 50 -1.35 1.12 12.20
N HIS A 51 -1.54 2.41 12.47
CA HIS A 51 -2.76 3.12 12.04
C HIS A 51 -2.92 3.13 10.52
N ALA A 52 -1.83 3.35 9.77
CA ALA A 52 -1.86 3.31 8.32
C ALA A 52 -2.16 1.90 7.77
N CYS A 53 -1.55 0.86 8.36
CA CYS A 53 -1.81 -0.54 8.00
C CYS A 53 -3.24 -0.99 8.32
N ALA A 54 -3.87 -0.39 9.31
CA ALA A 54 -5.24 -0.72 9.72
C ALA A 54 -6.32 0.07 8.96
N LEU A 55 -5.97 0.92 7.98
CA LEU A 55 -6.97 1.60 7.13
C LEU A 55 -7.88 0.59 6.43
N LYS A 56 -9.20 0.75 6.61
CA LYS A 56 -10.21 -0.13 6.03
C LYS A 56 -10.91 0.55 4.86
N MET A 57 -10.95 -0.15 3.74
CA MET A 57 -11.48 0.34 2.47
C MET A 57 -12.17 -0.80 1.72
N SER A 58 -13.20 -0.50 0.92
CA SER A 58 -13.74 -1.47 -0.04
C SER A 58 -12.82 -1.61 -1.27
N CYS A 59 -13.02 -2.63 -2.09
CA CYS A 59 -12.30 -2.75 -3.38
C CYS A 59 -12.54 -1.53 -4.28
N VAL A 60 -13.76 -0.96 -4.25
CA VAL A 60 -14.09 0.25 -5.03
C VAL A 60 -13.26 1.43 -4.56
N ASP A 61 -13.17 1.63 -3.24
CA ASP A 61 -12.39 2.72 -2.67
C ASP A 61 -10.90 2.58 -2.98
N LEU A 62 -10.35 1.36 -2.91
CA LEU A 62 -8.96 1.06 -3.26
C LEU A 62 -8.68 1.35 -4.74
N ALA A 63 -9.51 0.84 -5.65
CA ALA A 63 -9.35 1.05 -7.08
C ALA A 63 -9.37 2.55 -7.44
N GLN A 64 -10.28 3.32 -6.84
CA GLN A 64 -10.37 4.76 -7.05
C GLN A 64 -9.19 5.51 -6.44
N THR A 65 -8.77 5.14 -5.22
CA THR A 65 -7.66 5.76 -4.50
C THR A 65 -6.36 5.66 -5.28
N PHE A 66 -6.09 4.51 -5.90
CA PHE A 66 -4.87 4.26 -6.66
C PHE A 66 -5.02 4.54 -8.16
N SER A 67 -6.13 5.13 -8.61
CA SER A 67 -6.36 5.47 -10.03
C SER A 67 -5.31 6.42 -10.61
N TYR A 68 -4.68 7.26 -9.77
CA TYR A 68 -3.64 8.18 -10.20
C TYR A 68 -2.39 7.47 -10.75
N LEU A 69 -2.14 6.22 -10.33
CA LEU A 69 -1.00 5.42 -10.82
C LEU A 69 -1.18 4.98 -12.27
N ALA A 70 -2.43 4.78 -12.71
CA ALA A 70 -2.77 4.55 -14.11
C ALA A 70 -2.75 5.85 -14.93
N ASN A 71 -3.03 7.00 -14.28
CA ASN A 71 -3.24 8.29 -14.95
C ASN A 71 -2.09 9.30 -14.71
N LYS A 72 -0.84 8.84 -14.90
CA LYS A 72 0.38 9.70 -14.87
C LYS A 72 0.52 10.58 -13.62
N GLY A 73 -0.04 10.13 -12.50
CA GLY A 73 0.07 10.81 -11.21
C GLY A 73 -1.11 11.69 -10.84
N THR A 74 -2.12 11.81 -11.72
CA THR A 74 -3.31 12.63 -11.49
C THR A 74 -4.50 11.75 -11.14
N SER A 75 -5.16 12.03 -10.02
CA SER A 75 -6.37 11.30 -9.63
C SER A 75 -7.46 11.46 -10.70
N VAL A 76 -8.00 10.33 -11.20
CA VAL A 76 -9.06 10.34 -12.22
C VAL A 76 -10.34 10.97 -11.67
N ARG A 77 -10.61 10.76 -10.37
CA ARG A 77 -11.80 11.29 -9.70
C ARG A 77 -11.74 12.80 -9.51
N THR A 78 -10.62 13.32 -9.01
CA THR A 78 -10.53 14.72 -8.59
C THR A 78 -9.86 15.62 -9.62
N GLY A 79 -9.19 15.06 -10.63
CA GLY A 79 -8.38 15.81 -11.59
C GLY A 79 -7.13 16.45 -10.99
N THR A 80 -6.85 16.21 -9.70
CA THR A 80 -5.73 16.82 -8.99
C THR A 80 -4.46 15.98 -9.12
N PRO A 81 -3.29 16.59 -9.39
CA PRO A 81 -2.02 15.90 -9.31
C PRO A 81 -1.76 15.39 -7.88
N VAL A 82 -1.47 14.10 -7.74
CA VAL A 82 -1.08 13.44 -6.49
C VAL A 82 0.44 13.30 -6.45
N VAL A 83 1.03 12.88 -7.56
CA VAL A 83 2.48 12.77 -7.78
C VAL A 83 2.81 13.19 -9.21
N SER A 84 4.08 13.45 -9.50
CA SER A 84 4.52 13.76 -10.87
C SER A 84 4.44 12.52 -11.79
N PRO A 85 4.42 12.72 -13.13
CA PRO A 85 4.53 11.61 -14.09
C PRO A 85 5.80 10.77 -13.91
N THR A 86 6.92 11.41 -13.53
CA THR A 86 8.18 10.71 -13.24
C THR A 86 8.06 9.84 -11.99
N GLN A 87 7.51 10.37 -10.90
CA GLN A 87 7.25 9.59 -9.69
C GLN A 87 6.26 8.46 -9.94
N THR A 88 5.27 8.67 -10.81
CA THR A 88 4.33 7.60 -11.21
C THR A 88 5.05 6.44 -11.86
N LYS A 89 5.99 6.70 -12.79
CA LYS A 89 6.81 5.66 -13.41
C LYS A 89 7.67 4.94 -12.37
N GLN A 90 8.28 5.67 -11.43
CA GLN A 90 9.09 5.09 -10.35
C GLN A 90 8.25 4.20 -9.43
N LEU A 91 7.06 4.65 -9.02
CA LEU A 91 6.14 3.87 -8.19
C LEU A 91 5.67 2.60 -8.92
N ASN A 92 5.26 2.71 -10.19
CA ASN A 92 4.85 1.54 -10.97
C ASN A 92 6.01 0.55 -11.18
N ALA A 93 7.26 1.03 -11.30
CA ALA A 93 8.43 0.15 -11.35
C ALA A 93 8.62 -0.63 -10.04
N LEU A 94 8.51 0.04 -8.89
CA LEU A 94 8.59 -0.62 -7.57
C LEU A 94 7.46 -1.64 -7.38
N LEU A 95 6.23 -1.27 -7.74
CA LEU A 95 5.08 -2.18 -7.68
C LEU A 95 5.28 -3.42 -8.57
N ALA A 96 5.91 -3.27 -9.74
CA ALA A 96 6.21 -4.40 -10.61
C ALA A 96 7.30 -5.32 -10.06
N THR A 97 8.27 -4.80 -9.32
CA THR A 97 9.46 -5.59 -8.91
C THR A 97 9.40 -6.12 -7.48
N CYS A 98 8.71 -5.46 -6.56
CA CYS A 98 8.65 -5.85 -5.15
C CYS A 98 7.26 -5.75 -4.51
N GLY A 99 6.21 -5.55 -5.32
CA GLY A 99 4.87 -5.29 -4.82
C GLY A 99 4.13 -6.49 -4.22
N LEU A 100 4.47 -7.71 -4.65
CA LEU A 100 3.79 -8.95 -4.24
C LEU A 100 4.68 -9.90 -3.42
N TYR A 101 5.52 -9.36 -2.54
CA TYR A 101 6.47 -10.14 -1.73
C TYR A 101 7.33 -11.04 -2.63
N ASP A 102 7.57 -12.29 -2.22
CA ASP A 102 8.34 -13.28 -2.98
C ASP A 102 7.66 -13.69 -4.29
N GLY A 103 6.35 -13.42 -4.42
CA GLY A 103 5.56 -13.67 -5.63
C GLY A 103 5.68 -12.60 -6.72
N ALA A 104 6.45 -11.52 -6.52
CA ALA A 104 6.55 -10.42 -7.48
C ALA A 104 7.06 -10.87 -8.88
N GLY A 105 8.05 -11.78 -8.91
CA GLY A 105 8.58 -12.31 -10.18
C GLY A 105 7.56 -13.15 -10.96
N GLU A 106 6.84 -14.03 -10.27
CA GLU A 106 5.81 -14.89 -10.88
C GLU A 106 4.62 -14.05 -11.36
N PHE A 107 4.22 -13.03 -10.59
CA PHE A 107 3.17 -12.11 -10.99
C PHE A 107 3.57 -11.28 -12.22
N ALA A 108 4.81 -10.78 -12.26
CA ALA A 108 5.33 -10.08 -13.43
C ALA A 108 5.34 -10.99 -14.67
N TYR A 109 5.67 -12.28 -14.51
CA TYR A 109 5.67 -13.24 -15.61
C TYR A 109 4.26 -13.60 -16.11
N ARG A 110 3.33 -13.91 -15.20
CA ARG A 110 1.98 -14.39 -15.56
C ARG A 110 0.99 -13.28 -15.86
N VAL A 111 1.07 -12.18 -15.13
CA VAL A 111 0.09 -11.09 -15.15
C VAL A 111 0.65 -9.85 -15.84
N GLY A 112 1.94 -9.54 -15.64
CA GLY A 112 2.62 -8.46 -16.37
C GLY A 112 2.21 -7.04 -15.97
N MET A 113 1.51 -6.90 -14.84
CA MET A 113 1.04 -5.60 -14.34
C MET A 113 1.78 -5.21 -13.05
N PRO A 114 2.08 -3.93 -12.81
CA PRO A 114 2.45 -3.44 -11.49
C PRO A 114 1.35 -3.74 -10.48
N GLY A 115 1.68 -4.28 -9.30
CA GLY A 115 0.69 -4.55 -8.28
C GLY A 115 1.20 -4.44 -6.86
N LYS A 116 0.30 -4.45 -5.87
CA LYS A 116 0.63 -4.55 -4.44
C LYS A 116 -0.32 -5.54 -3.80
N SER A 117 0.21 -6.52 -3.07
CA SER A 117 -0.60 -7.36 -2.17
C SER A 117 -0.49 -6.93 -0.71
N GLY A 118 -1.45 -7.34 0.12
CA GLY A 118 -1.38 -7.20 1.57
C GLY A 118 -1.86 -8.48 2.25
N VAL A 119 -1.33 -8.75 3.45
CA VAL A 119 -1.71 -9.92 4.27
C VAL A 119 -3.19 -9.93 4.67
N GLY A 120 -3.90 -8.80 4.54
CA GLY A 120 -5.35 -8.74 4.65
C GLY A 120 -6.11 -9.35 3.46
N GLY A 121 -5.42 -9.91 2.45
CA GLY A 121 -6.01 -10.53 1.27
C GLY A 121 -6.32 -9.57 0.11
N GLY A 122 -5.93 -8.31 0.25
CA GLY A 122 -6.14 -7.28 -0.77
C GLY A 122 -5.03 -7.28 -1.81
N ILE A 123 -5.38 -7.14 -3.09
CA ILE A 123 -4.41 -6.91 -4.17
C ILE A 123 -4.90 -5.74 -5.03
N ILE A 124 -4.00 -4.80 -5.32
CA ILE A 124 -4.19 -3.81 -6.39
C ILE A 124 -3.29 -4.15 -7.57
N ALA A 125 -3.78 -3.95 -8.79
CA ALA A 125 -3.02 -4.04 -10.02
C ALA A 125 -3.29 -2.79 -10.88
N VAL A 126 -2.24 -2.26 -11.50
CA VAL A 126 -2.31 -1.02 -12.29
C VAL A 126 -2.12 -1.38 -13.76
N VAL A 127 -3.04 -0.93 -14.61
CA VAL A 127 -2.90 -0.94 -16.07
C VAL A 127 -2.59 0.49 -16.51
N PRO A 128 -1.31 0.86 -16.74
CA PRO A 128 -0.95 2.22 -17.07
C PRO A 128 -1.68 2.73 -18.31
N GLY A 129 -2.32 3.90 -18.19
CA GLY A 129 -3.12 4.51 -19.26
C GLY A 129 -4.59 4.09 -19.29
N GLU A 130 -4.97 3.04 -18.57
CA GLU A 130 -6.32 2.46 -18.66
C GLU A 130 -7.06 2.49 -17.31
N MET A 131 -6.60 1.72 -16.31
CA MET A 131 -7.35 1.53 -15.07
C MET A 131 -6.50 1.01 -13.90
N THR A 132 -7.09 1.05 -12.70
CA THR A 132 -6.59 0.34 -11.53
C THR A 132 -7.63 -0.68 -11.10
N ILE A 133 -7.19 -1.91 -10.83
CA ILE A 133 -8.02 -3.03 -10.40
C ILE A 133 -7.72 -3.28 -8.93
N ALA A 134 -8.75 -3.58 -8.14
CA ALA A 134 -8.60 -4.03 -6.76
C ALA A 134 -9.43 -5.29 -6.53
N VAL A 135 -8.84 -6.29 -5.89
CA VAL A 135 -9.50 -7.53 -5.48
C VAL A 135 -9.25 -7.77 -4.00
N TRP A 136 -10.14 -8.51 -3.36
CA TRP A 136 -10.00 -8.91 -1.97
C TRP A 136 -10.52 -10.33 -1.76
N SER A 137 -9.66 -11.19 -1.23
CA SER A 137 -9.99 -12.53 -0.75
C SER A 137 -9.07 -12.84 0.42
N PRO A 138 -9.60 -13.11 1.64
CA PRO A 138 -8.79 -13.21 2.85
C PRO A 138 -7.88 -14.45 2.90
N GLU A 139 -8.20 -15.49 2.15
CA GLU A 139 -7.36 -16.69 2.07
C GLU A 139 -6.06 -16.39 1.30
N LEU A 140 -4.93 -16.71 1.92
CA LEU A 140 -3.59 -16.52 1.35
C LEU A 140 -3.01 -17.86 0.92
N ASP A 141 -2.05 -17.82 0.00
CA ASP A 141 -1.25 -18.98 -0.34
C ASP A 141 -0.39 -19.46 0.84
N ALA A 142 0.08 -20.71 0.76
CA ALA A 142 1.07 -21.20 1.70
C ALA A 142 2.39 -20.49 1.42
N SER A 143 2.98 -19.93 2.48
CA SER A 143 4.30 -19.30 2.46
C SER A 143 5.40 -20.30 2.11
#